data_AF-A0A3A8NC40-F1
#
_entry.id   AF-A0A3A8NC40-F1
#
_cell.length_a   1.000
_cell.length_b   1.000
_cell.length_c   1.000
_cell.angle_alpha   90.00
_cell.angle_beta   90.00
_cell.angle_gamma   90.00
#
_symmetry.space_group_name_H-M   'P 1'
#
loop_
_entity.id
_entity.type
_entity.pdbx_description
1 polymer ?
#
loop_
_entity_poly.entity_id
_entity_poly.type
_entity_poly.pdbx_seq_one_letter_code
_entity_poly.pdbx_strand_id
1 'polypeptide(L)'
;MFDFPENDSISPALRALLELFATDLADVKFPDVDTAVLGEAAAQVREKAEAVARAQAALDAARQVLNESQESLLQKGQRALAYAKVFAEDDAELGAKLEAIHLPRPTRKAVRADGQPTAVEPVGMAPGSEENAPRRRGRPPKVRPVAGATLFNENGNNPESLVGAQDDASSGLPS
;
A
#
# COMPACT_ATOMS: atom_id res chain seq x y z
N MET A 1 -24.16 10.87 17.45
CA MET A 1 -23.00 10.60 16.57
C MET A 1 -22.42 9.29 17.08
N PHE A 2 -22.69 8.18 16.38
CA PHE A 2 -22.24 6.86 16.80
C PHE A 2 -20.85 6.63 16.20
N ASP A 3 -19.84 6.75 17.05
CA ASP A 3 -18.48 6.37 16.70
C ASP A 3 -18.44 4.85 16.71
N PHE A 4 -18.67 4.23 15.56
CA PHE A 4 -18.48 2.80 15.36
C PHE A 4 -17.02 2.60 14.97
N PRO A 5 -16.12 2.24 15.89
CA PRO A 5 -14.79 1.80 15.52
C PRO A 5 -14.95 0.51 14.71
N GLU A 6 -14.90 0.63 13.38
CA GLU A 6 -14.83 -0.51 12.46
C GLU A 6 -13.63 -1.42 12.78
N ASN A 7 -12.70 -0.94 13.62
CA ASN A 7 -11.49 -1.63 14.06
C ASN A 7 -11.45 -1.93 15.57
N ASP A 8 -12.59 -1.99 16.26
CA ASP A 8 -12.60 -2.42 17.67
C ASP A 8 -12.21 -3.90 17.79
N SER A 9 -11.41 -4.19 18.81
CA SER A 9 -10.75 -5.47 19.04
C SER A 9 -11.70 -6.56 19.53
N ILE A 10 -12.94 -6.19 19.85
CA ILE A 10 -14.04 -7.08 20.19
C ILE A 10 -14.82 -7.44 18.93
N SER A 11 -15.21 -8.70 18.78
CA SER A 11 -16.00 -9.15 17.63
C SER A 11 -17.35 -8.43 17.53
N PRO A 12 -17.88 -8.18 16.33
CA PRO A 12 -19.16 -7.47 16.17
C PRO A 12 -20.32 -8.15 16.90
N ALA A 13 -20.35 -9.49 16.94
CA ALA A 13 -21.37 -10.26 17.66
C ALA A 13 -21.32 -10.05 19.18
N LEU A 14 -20.12 -9.96 19.77
CA LEU A 14 -19.96 -9.66 21.20
C LEU A 14 -20.33 -8.21 21.52
N ARG A 15 -20.08 -7.26 20.61
CA ARG A 15 -20.56 -5.87 20.79
C ARG A 15 -22.07 -5.79 20.79
N ALA A 16 -22.74 -6.48 19.86
CA ALA A 16 -24.20 -6.56 19.85
C ALA A 16 -24.76 -7.20 21.13
N LEU A 17 -24.06 -8.21 21.68
CA LEU A 17 -24.41 -8.78 22.98
C LEU A 17 -24.25 -7.78 24.13
N LEU A 18 -23.14 -7.04 24.17
CA LEU A 18 -22.91 -5.99 25.17
C LEU A 18 -23.97 -4.89 25.10
N GLU A 19 -24.37 -4.50 23.89
CA GLU A 19 -25.45 -3.54 23.65
C GLU A 19 -26.79 -4.06 24.17
N LEU A 20 -27.15 -5.31 23.84
CA LEU A 20 -28.37 -5.95 24.33
C LEU A 20 -28.42 -6.01 25.86
N PHE A 21 -27.29 -6.29 26.50
CA PHE A 21 -27.18 -6.25 27.96
C PHE A 21 -27.35 -4.83 28.50
N ALA A 22 -26.80 -3.82 27.82
CA ALA A 22 -26.91 -2.43 28.22
C ALA A 22 -28.30 -1.81 28.00
N THR A 23 -29.09 -2.33 27.06
CA THR A 23 -30.44 -1.82 26.73
C THR A 23 -31.55 -2.68 27.32
N ASP A 24 -31.76 -3.87 26.78
CA ASP A 24 -32.97 -4.67 26.98
C ASP A 24 -32.89 -5.57 28.20
N LEU A 25 -31.67 -5.94 28.61
CA LEU A 25 -31.43 -6.75 29.80
C LEU A 25 -30.80 -5.94 30.95
N ALA A 26 -30.89 -4.60 30.91
CA ALA A 26 -30.27 -3.73 31.90
C ALA A 26 -30.77 -4.00 33.34
N ASP A 27 -32.05 -4.37 33.48
CA ASP A 27 -32.70 -4.68 34.75
C ASP A 27 -32.48 -6.12 35.22
N VAL A 28 -31.94 -6.99 34.36
CA VAL A 28 -31.74 -8.42 34.66
C VAL A 28 -30.33 -8.65 35.19
N LYS A 29 -30.23 -9.05 36.45
CA LYS A 29 -28.96 -9.43 37.09
C LYS A 29 -28.81 -10.94 37.09
N PHE A 30 -27.96 -11.45 36.22
CA PHE A 30 -27.49 -12.83 36.31
C PHE A 30 -26.28 -12.90 37.25
N PRO A 31 -26.14 -13.96 38.05
CA PRO A 31 -24.93 -14.19 38.82
C PRO A 31 -23.73 -14.31 37.86
N ASP A 32 -22.65 -13.58 38.16
CA ASP A 32 -21.38 -13.52 37.42
C ASP A 32 -21.44 -12.97 35.98
N VAL A 33 -22.62 -12.65 35.44
CA VAL A 33 -22.78 -12.18 34.05
C VAL A 33 -23.79 -11.03 34.00
N ASP A 34 -23.37 -9.86 34.44
CA ASP A 34 -24.17 -8.64 34.32
C ASP A 34 -23.51 -7.62 33.38
N THR A 35 -24.23 -6.52 33.15
CA THR A 35 -23.75 -5.39 32.33
C THR A 35 -22.40 -4.84 32.77
N ALA A 36 -22.16 -4.76 34.09
CA ALA A 36 -20.93 -4.22 34.64
C ALA A 36 -19.77 -5.17 34.39
N VAL A 37 -19.94 -6.46 34.69
CA VAL A 37 -18.90 -7.50 34.50
C VAL A 37 -18.54 -7.64 33.02
N LEU A 38 -19.53 -7.70 32.13
CA LEU A 38 -19.29 -7.79 30.69
C LEU A 38 -18.64 -6.50 30.13
N GLY A 39 -19.06 -5.34 30.62
CA GLY A 39 -18.46 -4.05 30.25
C GLY A 39 -17.01 -3.93 30.71
N GLU A 40 -16.69 -4.38 31.93
CA GLU A 40 -15.31 -4.43 32.43
C GLU A 40 -14.44 -5.39 31.61
N ALA A 41 -14.95 -6.60 31.34
CA ALA A 41 -14.24 -7.57 30.50
C ALA A 41 -13.97 -7.01 29.09
N ALA A 42 -14.94 -6.31 28.50
CA ALA A 42 -14.78 -5.63 27.22
C ALA A 42 -13.71 -4.53 27.28
N ALA A 43 -13.71 -3.71 28.33
CA ALA A 43 -12.69 -2.68 28.53
C ALA A 43 -11.29 -3.29 28.67
N GLN A 44 -11.13 -4.37 29.43
CA GLN A 44 -9.86 -5.08 29.56
C GLN A 44 -9.36 -5.65 28.23
N VAL A 45 -10.25 -6.16 27.38
CA VAL A 45 -9.87 -6.64 26.04
C VAL A 45 -9.36 -5.50 25.17
N ARG A 46 -10.03 -4.35 25.19
CA ARG A 46 -9.60 -3.16 24.44
C ARG A 46 -8.24 -2.65 24.92
N GLU A 47 -8.05 -2.53 26.23
CA GLU A 47 -6.76 -2.11 26.81
C GLU A 47 -5.62 -3.06 26.41
N LYS A 48 -5.86 -4.38 26.50
CA LYS A 48 -4.87 -5.38 26.07
C LYS A 48 -4.58 -5.29 24.58
N ALA A 49 -5.58 -5.06 23.75
CA ALA A 49 -5.39 -4.91 22.32
C ALA A 49 -4.59 -3.64 21.96
N GLU A 50 -4.84 -2.52 22.65
CA GLU A 50 -4.04 -1.31 22.53
C GLU A 50 -2.59 -1.54 22.98
N ALA A 51 -2.36 -2.31 24.05
CA ALA A 51 -1.02 -2.69 24.47
C ALA A 51 -0.30 -3.53 23.40
N VAL A 52 -0.99 -4.48 22.76
CA VAL A 52 -0.43 -5.25 21.63
C VAL A 52 -0.12 -4.35 20.45
N ALA A 53 -1.03 -3.43 20.07
CA ALA A 53 -0.81 -2.50 18.98
C ALA A 53 0.42 -1.62 19.21
N ARG A 54 0.61 -1.11 20.43
CA ARG A 54 1.81 -0.34 20.82
C ARG A 54 3.09 -1.18 20.76
N ALA A 55 3.04 -2.42 21.25
CA ALA A 55 4.18 -3.33 21.20
C ALA A 55 4.57 -3.67 19.76
N GLN A 56 3.59 -3.89 18.89
CA GLN A 56 3.82 -4.17 17.47
C GLN A 56 4.46 -2.97 16.76
N ALA A 57 3.97 -1.75 17.01
CA ALA A 57 4.57 -0.54 16.46
C ALA A 57 6.02 -0.35 16.94
N ALA A 58 6.31 -0.62 18.21
CA ALA A 58 7.67 -0.58 18.75
C ALA A 58 8.60 -1.64 18.11
N LEU A 59 8.08 -2.84 17.89
CA LEU A 59 8.79 -3.92 17.22
C LEU A 59 9.13 -3.55 15.76
N ASP A 60 8.18 -2.98 15.03
CA ASP A 60 8.40 -2.59 13.64
C ASP A 60 9.41 -1.43 13.54
N ALA A 61 9.36 -0.46 14.46
CA ALA A 61 10.37 0.58 14.58
C ALA A 61 11.77 -0.01 14.89
N ALA A 62 11.87 -0.96 15.82
CA ALA A 62 13.12 -1.61 16.16
C ALA A 62 13.70 -2.41 14.98
N ARG A 63 12.85 -3.07 14.18
CA ARG A 63 13.27 -3.76 12.96
C ARG A 63 13.82 -2.79 11.91
N GLN A 64 13.20 -1.62 11.77
CA GLN A 64 13.70 -0.59 10.87
C GLN A 64 15.10 -0.11 11.30
N VAL A 65 15.28 0.25 12.57
CA VAL A 65 16.57 0.70 13.12
C VAL A 65 17.65 -0.39 12.97
N LEU A 66 17.28 -1.66 13.18
CA LEU A 66 18.19 -2.79 12.98
C LEU A 66 18.63 -2.88 11.52
N ASN A 67 17.70 -2.77 10.57
CA ASN A 67 18.02 -2.83 9.15
C ASN A 67 18.95 -1.67 8.74
N GLU A 68 18.64 -0.44 9.15
CA GLU A 68 19.49 0.74 8.89
C GLU A 68 20.90 0.55 9.47
N SER A 69 21.01 -0.02 10.66
CA SER A 69 22.29 -0.33 11.30
C SER A 69 23.08 -1.40 10.54
N GLN A 70 22.40 -2.45 10.06
CA GLN A 70 23.00 -3.50 9.23
C GLN A 70 23.50 -2.95 7.89
N GLU A 71 22.72 -2.09 7.23
CA GLU A 71 23.13 -1.43 6.00
C GLU A 71 24.36 -0.53 6.22
N SER A 72 24.38 0.26 7.29
CA SER A 72 25.54 1.09 7.67
C SER A 72 26.79 0.22 7.91
N LEU A 73 26.62 -0.90 8.62
CA LEU A 73 27.71 -1.84 8.88
C LEU A 73 28.23 -2.47 7.59
N LEU A 74 27.35 -2.88 6.66
CA LEU A 74 27.74 -3.44 5.37
C LEU A 74 28.52 -2.42 4.52
N GLN A 75 28.07 -1.16 4.47
CA GLN A 75 28.78 -0.10 3.75
C GLN A 75 30.19 0.13 4.32
N LYS A 76 30.31 0.19 5.65
CA LYS A 76 31.61 0.31 6.34
C LYS A 76 32.50 -0.90 6.08
N GLY A 77 31.93 -2.11 6.18
CA GLY A 77 32.64 -3.36 5.91
C GLY A 77 33.19 -3.44 4.48
N GLN A 78 32.44 -2.95 3.49
CA GLN A 78 32.91 -2.90 2.10
C GLN A 78 34.05 -1.90 1.91
N ARG A 79 33.96 -0.72 2.51
CA ARG A 79 35.06 0.27 2.49
C ARG A 79 36.30 -0.28 3.19
N ALA A 80 36.13 -0.91 4.34
CA ALA A 80 37.21 -1.55 5.07
C ALA A 80 37.88 -2.66 4.26
N LEU A 81 37.09 -3.50 3.58
CA LEU A 81 37.61 -4.54 2.70
C LEU A 81 38.37 -3.95 1.49
N ALA A 82 37.89 -2.84 0.92
CA ALA A 82 38.61 -2.14 -0.14
C ALA A 82 39.96 -1.57 0.35
N TYR A 83 39.99 -0.94 1.53
CA TYR A 83 41.24 -0.44 2.13
C TYR A 83 42.20 -1.57 2.49
N ALA A 84 41.68 -2.66 3.05
CA ALA A 84 42.49 -3.83 3.36
C ALA A 84 43.13 -4.45 2.10
N LYS A 85 42.42 -4.42 0.96
CA LYS A 85 42.97 -4.88 -0.32
C LYS A 85 44.11 -4.01 -0.83
N VAL A 86 44.03 -2.69 -0.69
CA VAL A 86 45.13 -1.77 -1.04
C VAL A 86 46.32 -1.99 -0.11
N PHE A 87 46.07 -2.19 1.18
CA PHE A 87 47.14 -2.48 2.15
C PHE A 87 47.83 -3.83 1.88
N ALA A 88 47.08 -4.82 1.39
CA ALA A 88 47.59 -6.16 1.09
C ALA A 88 48.21 -6.28 -0.32
N GLU A 89 48.42 -5.17 -1.05
CA GLU A 89 49.02 -5.21 -2.40
C GLU A 89 50.42 -5.83 -2.38
N ASP A 90 51.19 -5.59 -1.32
CA ASP A 90 52.53 -6.13 -1.12
C ASP A 90 52.57 -7.49 -0.36
N ASP A 91 51.41 -7.99 0.11
CA ASP A 91 51.28 -9.24 0.87
C ASP A 91 50.25 -10.18 0.21
N ALA A 92 50.77 -11.11 -0.60
CA ALA A 92 49.97 -12.07 -1.36
C ALA A 92 49.16 -13.03 -0.46
N GLU A 93 49.64 -13.37 0.74
CA GLU A 93 48.90 -14.24 1.66
C GLU A 93 47.72 -13.50 2.30
N LEU A 94 47.90 -12.22 2.62
CA LEU A 94 46.84 -11.36 3.14
C LEU A 94 45.79 -11.05 2.07
N GLY A 95 46.21 -10.84 0.83
CA GLY A 95 45.32 -10.68 -0.32
C GLY A 95 44.38 -11.88 -0.51
N ALA A 96 44.93 -13.11 -0.51
CA ALA A 96 44.13 -14.33 -0.65
C ALA A 96 43.08 -14.50 0.46
N LYS A 97 43.42 -14.14 1.71
CA LYS A 97 42.48 -14.16 2.85
C LYS A 97 41.35 -13.16 2.69
N LEU A 98 41.63 -11.97 2.15
CA LEU A 98 40.62 -10.93 1.91
C LEU A 98 39.71 -11.24 0.73
N GLU A 99 40.18 -11.98 -0.28
CA GLU A 99 39.35 -12.43 -1.40
C GLU A 99 38.34 -13.51 -1.00
N ALA A 100 38.68 -14.36 -0.03
CA ALA A 100 37.76 -15.34 0.54
C ALA A 100 36.60 -14.70 1.31
N ILE A 101 36.71 -13.43 1.73
CA ILE A 101 35.65 -12.70 2.44
C ILE A 101 34.67 -12.11 1.43
N HIS A 102 33.52 -12.74 1.29
CA HIS A 102 32.43 -12.26 0.43
C HIS A 102 31.36 -11.52 1.25
N LEU A 103 31.36 -10.18 1.17
CA LEU A 103 30.24 -9.38 1.64
C LEU A 103 29.15 -9.29 0.56
N PRO A 104 27.85 -9.34 0.92
CA PRO A 104 26.78 -9.12 -0.03
C PRO A 104 26.95 -7.73 -0.66
N ARG A 105 27.00 -7.68 -2.00
CA ARG A 105 27.09 -6.41 -2.72
C ARG A 105 25.80 -5.62 -2.49
N PRO A 106 25.86 -4.31 -2.23
CA PRO A 106 24.66 -3.50 -2.20
C PRO A 106 24.15 -3.49 -3.63
N THR A 107 23.05 -4.20 -3.88
CA THR A 107 22.27 -3.95 -5.08
C THR A 107 21.77 -2.52 -4.92
N ARG A 108 22.43 -1.58 -5.60
CA ARG A 108 21.82 -0.29 -5.85
C ARG A 108 20.49 -0.64 -6.52
N LYS A 109 19.38 -0.56 -5.79
CA LYS A 109 18.05 -0.49 -6.39
C LYS A 109 18.10 0.78 -7.24
N ALA A 110 18.52 0.60 -8.49
CA ALA A 110 18.35 1.59 -9.51
C ALA A 110 16.86 1.88 -9.52
N VAL A 111 16.49 3.07 -9.07
CA VAL A 111 15.25 3.72 -9.46
C VAL A 111 15.36 3.83 -10.98
N ARG A 112 14.93 2.79 -11.69
CA ARG A 112 14.58 2.90 -13.08
C ARG A 112 13.30 3.71 -13.08
N ALA A 113 13.48 4.99 -13.37
CA ALA A 113 12.45 5.83 -13.93
C ALA A 113 11.68 5.05 -15.00
N ASP A 114 10.36 5.22 -14.97
CA ASP A 114 9.42 4.89 -16.03
C ASP A 114 10.05 5.03 -17.42
N GLY A 115 10.05 3.93 -18.16
CA GLY A 115 10.70 3.82 -19.45
C GLY A 115 10.48 2.46 -20.06
N GLN A 116 9.22 2.12 -20.31
CA GLN A 116 8.83 1.05 -21.22
C GLN A 116 9.37 1.36 -22.62
N PRO A 117 9.97 0.38 -23.32
CA PRO A 117 9.45 0.07 -24.65
C PRO A 117 9.39 -1.45 -24.93
N THR A 118 8.20 -1.85 -25.38
CA THR A 118 7.90 -2.79 -26.47
C THR A 118 8.90 -3.90 -26.83
N ALA A 119 8.43 -5.14 -26.59
CA ALA A 119 8.31 -6.25 -27.53
C ALA A 119 9.51 -6.63 -28.42
N VAL A 120 10.03 -7.85 -28.20
CA VAL A 120 10.17 -8.90 -29.23
C VAL A 120 10.37 -10.27 -28.57
N GLU A 121 9.39 -11.15 -28.72
CA GLU A 121 9.61 -12.61 -28.69
C GLU A 121 10.16 -13.07 -30.05
N PRO A 122 10.97 -14.14 -30.07
CA PRO A 122 10.69 -15.21 -31.03
C PRO A 122 10.75 -16.62 -30.40
N VAL A 123 9.57 -17.23 -30.41
CA VAL A 123 9.20 -18.65 -30.63
C VAL A 123 10.32 -19.71 -30.77
N GLY A 124 10.18 -20.80 -30.00
CA GLY A 124 10.37 -22.17 -30.51
C GLY A 124 10.80 -23.26 -29.52
N MET A 125 9.83 -24.04 -29.00
CA MET A 125 9.80 -25.53 -28.92
C MET A 125 9.02 -26.08 -27.71
N ALA A 126 7.76 -26.50 -27.95
CA ALA A 126 7.17 -27.73 -27.39
C ALA A 126 5.78 -27.97 -28.03
N PRO A 127 5.49 -29.16 -28.58
CA PRO A 127 4.20 -29.49 -29.20
C PRO A 127 3.24 -30.12 -28.16
N GLY A 128 1.94 -29.85 -28.28
CA GLY A 128 0.95 -30.63 -27.53
C GLY A 128 -0.42 -29.96 -27.44
N SER A 129 -1.37 -30.50 -28.21
CA SER A 129 -2.80 -30.57 -27.91
C SER A 129 -3.69 -29.38 -28.34
N GLU A 130 -4.08 -29.42 -29.62
CA GLU A 130 -5.20 -28.67 -30.24
C GLU A 130 -6.58 -29.14 -29.76
N GLU A 131 -6.94 -29.01 -28.48
CA GLU A 131 -8.33 -29.27 -28.08
C GLU A 131 -8.77 -28.50 -26.83
N ASN A 132 -8.96 -27.17 -26.97
CA ASN A 132 -10.09 -26.46 -26.36
C ASN A 132 -10.05 -24.97 -26.73
N ALA A 133 -10.66 -24.64 -27.88
CA ALA A 133 -10.96 -23.26 -28.24
C ALA A 133 -12.25 -22.76 -27.53
N PRO A 134 -12.39 -21.44 -27.31
CA PRO A 134 -12.94 -20.86 -26.09
C PRO A 134 -14.34 -20.26 -26.24
N ARG A 135 -15.22 -20.43 -25.24
CA ARG A 135 -16.52 -19.72 -25.17
C ARG A 135 -16.41 -18.44 -24.33
N ARG A 136 -15.90 -17.36 -24.92
CA ARG A 136 -16.05 -16.00 -24.38
C ARG A 136 -17.30 -15.32 -24.98
N ARG A 137 -18.44 -15.53 -24.33
CA ARG A 137 -19.62 -14.66 -24.43
C ARG A 137 -19.28 -13.33 -23.73
N GLY A 138 -19.54 -12.21 -24.40
CA GLY A 138 -19.50 -10.89 -23.76
C GLY A 138 -18.84 -9.75 -24.52
N ARG A 139 -18.66 -9.82 -25.85
CA ARG A 139 -18.27 -8.64 -26.63
C ARG A 139 -19.20 -8.45 -27.83
N PRO A 140 -20.05 -7.42 -27.86
CA PRO A 140 -20.89 -7.14 -29.01
C PRO A 140 -20.02 -6.77 -30.23
N PRO A 141 -20.29 -7.31 -31.42
CA PRO A 141 -19.46 -7.09 -32.59
C PRO A 141 -19.60 -5.66 -33.12
N LYS A 142 -18.44 -5.03 -33.38
CA LYS A 142 -18.30 -3.70 -33.99
C LYS A 142 -18.71 -3.77 -35.46
N VAL A 143 -19.94 -3.36 -35.78
CA VAL A 143 -20.38 -3.16 -37.16
C VAL A 143 -19.74 -1.87 -37.70
N ARG A 144 -18.92 -1.99 -38.75
CA ARG A 144 -18.50 -0.87 -39.61
C ARG A 144 -19.54 -0.70 -40.73
N PRO A 145 -20.19 0.45 -40.88
CA PRO A 145 -20.74 0.87 -42.16
C PRO A 145 -19.70 1.73 -42.92
N VAL A 146 -19.62 1.45 -44.22
CA VAL A 146 -18.81 2.15 -45.23
C VAL A 146 -19.44 3.51 -45.55
N ALA A 147 -18.57 4.43 -45.96
CA ALA A 147 -18.74 5.87 -46.21
C ALA A 147 -20.02 6.33 -46.92
N GLY A 148 -20.53 7.51 -46.51
CA GLY A 148 -21.40 8.33 -47.34
C GLY A 148 -22.46 9.18 -46.60
N ALA A 149 -22.05 10.10 -45.72
CA ALA A 149 -22.89 11.26 -45.35
C ALA A 149 -22.01 12.37 -44.75
N THR A 150 -21.56 13.29 -45.60
CA THR A 150 -21.15 14.64 -45.21
C THR A 150 -22.37 15.36 -44.61
N LEU A 151 -22.34 15.61 -43.31
CA LEU A 151 -23.22 16.58 -42.66
C LEU A 151 -22.35 17.40 -41.71
N PHE A 152 -21.84 18.49 -42.29
CA PHE A 152 -21.41 19.68 -41.59
C PHE A 152 -22.31 19.95 -40.38
N ASN A 153 -21.73 19.90 -39.17
CA ASN A 153 -22.29 20.60 -38.03
C ASN A 153 -21.23 21.54 -37.47
N GLU A 154 -20.75 22.40 -38.37
CA GLU A 154 -20.28 23.74 -38.06
C GLU A 154 -21.53 24.61 -37.88
N ASN A 155 -21.98 24.74 -36.63
CA ASN A 155 -22.96 25.73 -36.20
C ASN A 155 -22.65 25.96 -34.72
N GLY A 156 -22.14 27.10 -34.30
CA GLY A 156 -22.37 28.42 -34.84
C GLY A 156 -22.50 29.29 -33.60
N ASN A 157 -21.50 30.14 -33.43
CA ASN A 157 -21.48 31.33 -32.61
C ASN A 157 -22.90 31.91 -32.37
N ASN A 158 -23.31 32.06 -31.11
CA ASN A 158 -24.32 33.06 -30.76
C ASN A 158 -23.98 33.69 -29.40
N PRO A 159 -23.47 34.93 -29.39
CA PRO A 159 -23.39 35.78 -28.21
C PRO A 159 -24.72 36.55 -28.01
N GLU A 160 -24.93 37.02 -26.78
CA GLU A 160 -26.00 37.94 -26.31
C GLU A 160 -27.33 37.33 -25.83
N SER A 161 -27.48 37.26 -24.50
CA SER A 161 -28.46 38.03 -23.69
C SER A 161 -28.46 37.48 -22.25
N LEU A 162 -27.77 38.12 -21.30
CA LEU A 162 -28.17 39.21 -20.39
C LEU A 162 -28.89 38.76 -19.10
N VAL A 163 -28.40 39.31 -17.96
CA VAL A 163 -28.98 39.41 -16.59
C VAL A 163 -28.79 38.19 -15.67
N GLY A 164 -28.22 38.24 -14.46
CA GLY A 164 -27.73 39.31 -13.56
C GLY A 164 -27.53 38.75 -12.13
N ALA A 165 -26.87 39.53 -11.25
CA ALA A 165 -26.55 39.36 -9.80
C ALA A 165 -25.21 38.63 -9.49
N GLN A 166 -24.13 39.36 -9.11
CA GLN A 166 -23.73 39.84 -7.75
C GLN A 166 -23.33 38.66 -6.82
N ASP A 167 -22.20 38.61 -6.10
CA ASP A 167 -21.47 39.62 -5.31
C ASP A 167 -19.95 39.31 -5.34
N ASP A 168 -19.08 40.31 -5.53
CA ASP A 168 -18.33 41.02 -4.48
C ASP A 168 -17.31 40.16 -3.71
N ALA A 169 -16.04 40.22 -4.13
CA ALA A 169 -14.91 39.84 -3.28
C ALA A 169 -13.63 40.57 -3.71
N SER A 170 -13.35 41.63 -2.96
CA SER A 170 -12.00 41.97 -2.48
C SER A 170 -11.03 42.60 -3.49
N SER A 171 -11.27 43.89 -3.71
CA SER A 171 -10.26 44.85 -4.14
C SER A 171 -9.18 45.06 -3.06
N GLY A 172 -7.92 45.21 -3.48
CA GLY A 172 -7.07 46.29 -2.94
C GLY A 172 -5.88 45.93 -2.07
N LEU A 173 -4.79 45.47 -2.69
CA LEU A 173 -3.42 45.93 -2.39
C LEU A 173 -2.98 46.70 -3.64
N PRO A 174 -2.45 47.94 -3.54
CA PRO A 174 -1.02 48.09 -3.30
C PRO A 174 -0.55 49.40 -2.60
N SER A 175 0.70 49.32 -2.12
CA SER A 175 1.79 50.33 -2.00
C SER A 175 1.49 51.76 -1.57
#